data_AF-A0A662T1H3-F1
#
_entry.id   AF-A0A662T1H3-F1
#
_cell.length_a   1.000
_cell.length_b   1.000
_cell.length_c   1.000
_cell.angle_alpha   90.00
_cell.angle_beta   90.00
_cell.angle_gamma   90.00
#
_symmetry.space_group_name_H-M   'P 1'
#
loop_
_entity.id
_entity.type
_entity.pdbx_description
1 polymer ?
#
loop_
_entity_poly.entity_id
_entity_poly.type
_entity_poly.pdbx_seq_one_letter_code
_entity_poly.pdbx_strand_id
1 'polypeptide(L)'
;SKGGKALKARAALSIAEKLRIVDSVTEDVDTDVIEVAAKLRGIVATCDLELRRKAMRRGVPTLFLRSRKRLMVNSPVGGYLP
;
A
#
# COMPACT_ATOMS: atom_id res chain seq x y z
N SER A 1 12.89 3.20 -22.34
CA SER A 1 14.32 2.93 -22.19
C SER A 1 14.62 2.43 -20.77
N LYS A 2 15.65 1.59 -20.58
CA LYS A 2 16.06 1.09 -19.26
C LYS A 2 16.43 2.23 -18.27
N GLY A 3 16.98 3.34 -18.78
CA GLY A 3 17.37 4.52 -17.97
C GLY A 3 16.22 5.21 -17.22
N GLY A 4 15.03 5.33 -17.82
CA GLY A 4 13.89 5.98 -17.16
C GLY A 4 13.30 5.17 -15.98
N LYS A 5 13.42 3.84 -16.00
CA LYS A 5 12.97 2.97 -14.90
C LYS A 5 13.92 3.07 -13.69
N ALA A 6 15.22 3.05 -13.94
CA ALA A 6 16.24 3.19 -12.90
C ALA A 6 16.12 4.53 -12.16
N LEU A 7 15.91 5.64 -12.88
CA LEU A 7 15.73 6.96 -12.28
C LEU A 7 14.50 7.00 -11.35
N LYS A 8 13.37 6.44 -11.78
CA LYS A 8 12.15 6.36 -10.97
C LYS A 8 12.33 5.49 -9.73
N ALA A 9 13.02 4.36 -9.86
CA ALA A 9 13.31 3.49 -8.73
C ALA A 9 14.20 4.19 -7.68
N ARG A 10 15.24 4.92 -8.11
CA ARG A 10 16.09 5.71 -7.20
C ARG A 10 15.32 6.81 -6.49
N ALA A 11 14.44 7.51 -7.20
CA ALA A 11 13.58 8.53 -6.60
C ALA A 11 12.57 7.94 -5.60
N ALA A 12 12.02 6.75 -5.88
CA ALA A 12 11.15 6.05 -4.93
C ALA A 12 11.91 5.60 -3.68
N LEU A 13 13.12 5.06 -3.85
CA LEU A 13 13.97 4.63 -2.74
C LEU A 13 14.34 5.79 -1.81
N SER A 14 14.72 6.95 -2.34
CA SER A 14 15.09 8.12 -1.52
C SER A 14 13.92 8.70 -0.71
N ILE A 15 12.68 8.43 -1.12
CA ILE A 15 11.48 8.72 -0.32
C ILE A 15 11.29 7.63 0.73
N ALA A 16 11.39 6.36 0.35
CA ALA A 16 11.19 5.22 1.24
C ALA A 16 12.18 5.19 2.42
N GLU A 17 13.44 5.60 2.21
CA GLU A 17 14.48 5.70 3.25
C GLU A 17 14.15 6.68 4.37
N LYS A 18 13.20 7.60 4.15
CA LYS A 18 12.75 8.58 5.17
C LYS A 18 11.55 8.07 5.98
N LEU A 19 11.01 6.91 5.63
CA LEU A 19 9.84 6.34 6.29
C LEU A 19 10.26 5.45 7.45
N ARG A 20 9.34 5.26 8.39
CA ARG A 20 9.53 4.29 9.46
C ARG A 20 9.54 2.87 8.88
N ILE A 21 10.62 2.14 9.12
CA ILE A 21 10.72 0.71 8.80
C ILE A 21 9.89 -0.08 9.81
N VAL A 22 9.17 -1.07 9.31
CA VAL A 22 8.38 -2.03 10.09
C VAL A 22 8.84 -3.43 9.74
N ASP A 23 8.89 -4.29 10.74
CA ASP A 23 9.30 -5.67 10.53
C ASP A 23 8.25 -6.43 9.73
N SER A 24 8.73 -7.25 8.79
CA SER A 24 7.90 -8.19 8.06
C SER A 24 7.40 -9.29 8.99
N VAL A 25 6.21 -9.78 8.72
CA VAL A 25 5.56 -10.89 9.42
C VAL A 25 5.54 -12.17 8.55
N THR A 26 5.78 -12.05 7.25
CA THR A 26 5.90 -13.16 6.29
C THR A 26 6.78 -12.79 5.09
N GLU A 27 7.23 -13.79 4.33
CA GLU A 27 8.04 -13.60 3.12
C GLU A 27 7.19 -13.27 1.88
N ASP A 28 5.88 -13.55 1.89
CA ASP A 28 4.98 -13.18 0.79
C ASP A 28 4.63 -11.68 0.88
N VAL A 29 5.27 -10.87 0.03
CA VAL A 29 5.18 -9.39 0.05
C VAL A 29 3.74 -8.87 0.06
N ASP A 30 2.86 -9.40 -0.79
CA ASP A 30 1.47 -8.96 -0.88
C ASP A 30 0.71 -9.22 0.43
N THR A 31 0.88 -10.42 0.99
CA THR A 31 0.27 -10.81 2.26
C THR A 31 0.87 -10.03 3.41
N ASP A 32 2.19 -9.83 3.41
CA ASP A 32 2.93 -9.11 4.44
C ASP A 32 2.43 -7.67 4.60
N VAL A 33 2.28 -6.95 3.49
CA VAL A 33 1.75 -5.59 3.47
C VAL A 33 0.35 -5.50 4.09
N ILE A 34 -0.53 -6.47 3.80
CA ILE A 34 -1.90 -6.51 4.34
C ILE A 34 -1.86 -6.81 5.85
N GLU A 35 -1.08 -7.80 6.27
CA GLU A 35 -1.01 -8.24 7.65
C GLU A 35 -0.37 -7.19 8.57
N VAL A 36 0.72 -6.56 8.11
CA VAL A 36 1.35 -5.44 8.82
C VAL A 36 0.37 -4.27 8.95
N ALA A 37 -0.35 -3.93 7.88
CA ALA A 37 -1.36 -2.87 7.93
C ALA A 37 -2.49 -3.21 8.91
N ALA A 38 -2.99 -4.45 8.93
CA ALA A 38 -4.02 -4.89 9.87
C ALA A 38 -3.54 -4.77 11.33
N LYS A 39 -2.34 -5.29 11.63
CA LYS A 39 -1.72 -5.21 12.98
C LYS A 39 -1.55 -3.79 13.47
N LEU A 40 -1.15 -2.89 12.57
CA LEU A 40 -0.94 -1.46 12.88
C LEU A 40 -2.24 -0.63 12.84
N ARG A 41 -3.39 -1.23 12.49
CA ARG A 41 -4.65 -0.51 12.20
C ARG A 41 -4.46 0.60 11.15
N GLY A 42 -3.63 0.31 10.15
CA GLY A 42 -3.25 1.23 9.08
C GLY A 42 -4.07 1.07 7.80
N ILE A 43 -3.67 1.82 6.77
CA ILE A 43 -4.24 1.79 5.42
C ILE A 43 -3.17 1.33 4.44
N VAL A 44 -3.51 0.45 3.49
CA VAL A 44 -2.58 0.05 2.42
C VAL A 44 -2.60 1.07 1.29
N ALA A 45 -1.50 1.78 1.07
CA ALA A 45 -1.33 2.67 -0.07
C ALA A 45 -0.82 1.91 -1.30
N THR A 46 -1.69 1.60 -2.27
CA THR A 46 -1.30 0.86 -3.48
C THR A 46 -2.16 1.18 -4.70
N CYS A 47 -1.52 1.30 -5.87
CA CYS A 47 -2.20 1.44 -7.15
C CYS A 47 -2.51 0.08 -7.82
N ASP A 48 -2.04 -1.04 -7.26
CA ASP A 48 -2.35 -2.39 -7.75
C ASP A 48 -3.81 -2.76 -7.44
N LEU A 49 -4.59 -3.14 -8.47
CA LEU A 49 -6.01 -3.45 -8.32
C LEU A 49 -6.26 -4.73 -7.53
N GLU A 50 -5.46 -5.77 -7.76
CA GLU A 50 -5.65 -7.06 -7.11
C GLU A 50 -5.24 -6.98 -5.65
N LEU A 51 -4.15 -6.28 -5.31
CA LEU A 51 -3.76 -6.06 -3.93
C LEU A 51 -4.83 -5.25 -3.17
N ARG A 52 -5.41 -4.22 -3.80
CA ARG A 52 -6.54 -3.50 -3.19
C ARG A 52 -7.72 -4.43 -2.90
N ARG A 53 -8.10 -5.27 -3.86
CA ARG A 53 -9.21 -6.21 -3.68
C ARG A 53 -8.92 -7.22 -2.57
N LYS A 54 -7.69 -7.75 -2.49
CA LYS A 54 -7.24 -8.64 -1.43
C LYS A 54 -7.32 -7.97 -0.06
N ALA A 55 -6.78 -6.76 0.08
CA ALA A 55 -6.80 -5.98 1.32
C ALA A 55 -8.24 -5.71 1.79
N MET A 56 -9.11 -5.27 0.88
CA MET A 56 -10.52 -4.99 1.18
C MET A 56 -11.29 -6.23 1.63
N ARG A 57 -11.05 -7.40 1.02
CA ARG A 57 -11.62 -8.69 1.48
C ARG A 57 -11.14 -9.09 2.87
N ARG A 58 -9.96 -8.62 3.28
CA ARG A 58 -9.34 -8.85 4.58
C ARG A 58 -9.72 -7.77 5.61
N GLY A 59 -10.63 -6.86 5.27
CA GLY A 59 -11.06 -5.79 6.18
C GLY A 59 -10.04 -4.65 6.33
N VAL A 60 -9.03 -4.57 5.45
CA VAL A 60 -8.01 -3.53 5.49
C VAL A 60 -8.34 -2.43 4.47
N PRO A 61 -8.47 -1.15 4.89
CA PRO A 61 -8.71 -0.03 3.99
C PRO A 61 -7.53 0.21 3.04
N THR A 62 -7.81 0.85 1.90
CA THR A 62 -6.80 1.14 0.87
C THR A 62 -6.82 2.60 0.41
N LEU A 63 -5.64 3.12 0.09
CA LEU A 63 -5.40 4.46 -0.45
C LEU A 63 -4.77 4.34 -1.85
N PHE A 64 -5.32 5.01 -2.86
CA PHE A 64 -4.83 4.88 -4.23
C PHE A 64 -5.07 6.11 -5.09
N LEU A 65 -4.32 6.23 -6.19
CA LEU A 65 -4.49 7.30 -7.15
C LEU A 65 -5.45 6.91 -8.28
N ARG A 66 -6.56 7.64 -8.42
CA ARG A 66 -7.47 7.55 -9.57
C ARG A 66 -7.13 8.63 -10.59
N SER A 67 -7.13 8.24 -11.87
CA SER A 67 -6.81 9.14 -12.99
C SER A 67 -5.47 9.88 -12.81
N ARG A 68 -4.50 9.28 -12.10
CA ARG A 68 -3.16 9.81 -11.79
C ARG A 68 -3.10 11.11 -10.98
N LYS A 69 -4.23 11.62 -10.48
CA LYS A 69 -4.28 12.94 -9.81
C LYS A 69 -5.22 13.01 -8.60
N ARG A 70 -6.15 12.08 -8.47
CA ARG A 70 -7.11 12.07 -7.36
C ARG A 70 -6.74 10.99 -6.38
N LEU A 71 -6.45 11.37 -5.14
CA LEU A 71 -6.26 10.43 -4.06
C LEU A 71 -7.63 9.92 -3.60
N MET A 72 -7.79 8.61 -3.53
CA MET A 72 -9.04 7.93 -3.20
C MET A 72 -8.80 6.99 -2.02
N VAL A 73 -9.79 6.88 -1.14
CA VAL A 73 -9.82 5.89 -0.06
C VAL A 73 -10.96 4.91 -0.34
N ASN A 74 -10.67 3.62 -0.24
CA ASN A 74 -11.71 2.58 -0.12
C ASN A 74 -11.68 2.05 1.32
N SER A 75 -12.84 2.08 1.98
CA SER A 75 -13.03 1.45 3.30
C SER A 75 -13.93 0.22 3.15
N PRO A 76 -13.61 -0.92 3.79
CA PRO A 76 -14.50 -2.08 3.79
C PRO A 76 -15.83 -1.73 4.45
N VAL A 77 -16.93 -2.24 3.88
CA VAL A 77 -18.27 -2.02 4.45
C VAL A 77 -18.31 -2.68 5.83
N GLY A 78 -18.47 -1.89 6.89
CA GLY A 78 -18.44 -2.34 8.29
C GLY A 78 -17.09 -2.20 9.02
N GLY A 79 -16.05 -1.66 8.39
CA GLY A 79 -14.74 -1.41 9.00
C GLY A 79 -14.59 0.01 9.56
N TYR A 80 -14.09 0.10 10.79
CA TYR A 80 -13.86 1.30 11.62
C TYR A 80 -13.53 2.58 10.83
N LEU A 81 -14.37 3.60 11.03
CA LEU A 81 -13.96 4.99 11.10
C LEU A 81 -14.26 5.44 12.54
N PRO A 82 -13.31 5.99 13.32
CA PRO A 82 -13.65 6.73 14.52
C PRO A 82 -14.52 7.95 14.17
#